data_AF-A0A291QXM2-F1
#
_entry.id   AF-A0A291QXM2-F1
#
_cell.length_a   1.000
_cell.length_b   1.000
_cell.length_c   1.000
_cell.angle_alpha   90.00
_cell.angle_beta   90.00
_cell.angle_gamma   90.00
#
_symmetry.space_group_name_H-M   'P 1'
#
loop_
_entity.id
_entity.type
_entity.pdbx_description
1 polymer ?
#
loop_
_entity_poly.entity_id
_entity_poly.type
_entity_poly.pdbx_seq_one_letter_code
_entity_poly.pdbx_strand_id
1 'polypeptide(L)'
;MLFLYGVKNKVLKIIPLQIKKVQCQNCHTSNIQINFIGRYVHIFGIPLFSIGKTGLAHCTYCKQQLSKIQFTPPLRKEYQAFENDVKIPIWFNIGVIIITFLVVIPWLLALSL
;
A
#
# COMPACT_ATOMS: atom_id res chain seq x y z
N MET A 1 -21.12 8.42 7.41
CA MET A 1 -21.70 7.18 6.86
C MET A 1 -20.91 6.01 7.41
N LEU A 2 -21.56 5.10 8.15
CA LEU A 2 -20.91 3.92 8.72
C LEU A 2 -20.72 2.89 7.60
N PHE A 3 -19.59 2.93 6.91
CA PHE A 3 -19.27 1.91 5.91
C PHE A 3 -18.84 0.63 6.62
N LEU A 4 -19.77 -0.31 6.73
CA LEU A 4 -19.52 -1.64 7.29
C LEU A 4 -18.54 -2.43 6.43
N TYR A 5 -18.36 -2.10 5.16
CA TYR A 5 -17.35 -2.69 4.28
C TYR A 5 -16.71 -1.64 3.39
N GLY A 6 -15.47 -1.84 2.97
CA GLY A 6 -14.77 -0.88 2.12
C GLY A 6 -13.28 -1.16 1.95
N VAL A 7 -12.59 -0.26 1.26
CA VAL A 7 -11.13 -0.30 1.07
C VAL A 7 -10.49 0.76 1.96
N LYS A 8 -9.51 0.36 2.76
CA LYS A 8 -8.69 1.27 3.56
C LYS A 8 -7.27 1.34 3.03
N ASN A 9 -6.70 2.54 3.12
CA ASN A 9 -5.33 2.83 2.78
C ASN A 9 -4.51 2.95 4.07
N LYS A 10 -3.32 2.35 4.10
CA LYS A 10 -2.36 2.51 5.19
C LYS A 10 -0.98 2.81 4.62
N VAL A 11 -0.33 3.84 5.14
CA VAL A 11 1.07 4.13 4.79
C VAL A 11 1.94 3.00 5.34
N LEU A 12 2.69 2.35 4.45
CA LEU A 12 3.59 1.25 4.78
C LEU A 12 4.99 1.77 5.10
N LYS A 13 5.50 2.63 4.22
CA LYS A 13 6.86 3.18 4.32
C LYS A 13 6.94 4.50 3.59
N ILE A 14 7.70 5.44 4.17
CA ILE A 14 8.04 6.72 3.55
C ILE A 14 9.54 6.67 3.28
N ILE A 15 9.94 6.95 2.04
CA ILE A 15 11.33 6.90 1.61
C ILE A 15 11.71 8.27 1.03
N PRO A 16 12.56 9.05 1.72
CA PRO A 16 13.07 10.30 1.18
C PRO A 16 14.08 10.01 0.07
N LEU A 17 13.86 10.58 -1.11
CA LEU A 17 14.80 10.58 -2.22
C LEU A 17 15.68 11.82 -2.11
N GLN A 18 16.79 11.73 -1.40
CA GLN A 18 17.78 12.83 -1.33
C GLN A 18 18.80 12.78 -2.48
N ILE A 19 18.58 11.91 -3.47
CA ILE A 19 19.55 11.64 -4.53
C ILE A 19 19.47 12.75 -5.57
N LYS A 20 20.61 13.42 -5.85
CA LYS A 20 20.75 14.55 -6.81
C LYS A 20 20.17 14.30 -8.22
N LYS A 21 19.87 13.06 -8.60
CA LYS A 21 19.37 12.68 -9.93
C LYS A 21 17.86 12.85 -10.13
N VAL A 22 17.07 13.05 -9.08
CA VAL A 22 15.61 13.22 -9.19
C VAL A 22 15.21 14.60 -8.70
N GLN A 23 14.87 15.48 -9.65
CA GLN A 23 14.34 16.82 -9.36
C GLN A 23 12.84 16.86 -9.62
N CYS A 24 12.13 17.67 -8.83
CA CYS A 24 10.72 17.93 -9.04
C CYS A 24 10.54 18.75 -10.32
N GLN A 25 9.67 18.30 -11.24
CA GLN A 25 9.41 19.02 -12.49
C GLN A 25 8.72 20.39 -12.28
N ASN A 26 8.09 20.61 -11.13
CA ASN A 26 7.36 21.85 -10.85
C ASN A 26 8.21 22.90 -10.11
N CYS A 27 9.18 22.48 -9.28
CA CYS A 27 9.96 23.41 -8.45
C CYS A 27 11.48 23.18 -8.48
N HIS A 28 11.96 22.24 -9.29
CA HIS A 28 13.38 21.89 -9.49
C HIS A 28 14.18 21.51 -8.23
N THR A 29 13.49 21.31 -7.10
CA THR A 29 14.07 20.87 -5.84
C THR A 29 14.17 19.35 -5.76
N SER A 30 15.19 18.84 -5.07
CA SER A 30 15.44 17.41 -4.82
C SER A 30 14.71 16.86 -3.58
N ASN A 31 13.80 17.61 -2.97
CA ASN A 31 13.08 17.22 -1.77
C ASN A 31 11.82 16.43 -2.14
N ILE A 32 12.01 15.21 -2.62
CA ILE A 32 10.94 14.29 -2.99
C ILE A 32 10.97 13.11 -2.04
N GLN A 33 9.81 12.63 -1.62
CA GLN A 33 9.67 11.39 -0.87
C GLN A 33 8.64 10.49 -1.55
N ILE A 34 8.87 9.18 -1.52
CA ILE A 34 7.91 8.18 -1.99
C ILE A 34 7.18 7.61 -0.77
N ASN A 35 5.86 7.73 -0.78
CA ASN A 35 4.96 7.12 0.18
C ASN A 35 4.41 5.83 -0.43
N PHE A 36 4.81 4.70 0.13
CA PHE A 36 4.22 3.41 -0.20
C PHE A 36 2.95 3.21 0.63
N ILE A 37 1.85 2.92 -0.05
CA ILE A 37 0.53 2.80 0.55
C ILE A 37 0.00 1.40 0.26
N GLY A 38 -0.28 0.66 1.32
CA GLY A 38 -0.96 -0.63 1.27
C GLY A 38 -2.46 -0.41 1.28
N ARG A 39 -3.18 -1.24 0.54
CA ARG A 39 -4.63 -1.22 0.46
C ARG A 39 -5.17 -2.58 0.89
N TYR A 40 -6.19 -2.57 1.74
CA TYR A 40 -6.87 -3.77 2.20
C TYR A 40 -8.38 -3.57 2.19
N VAL A 41 -9.11 -4.64 1.90
CA VAL A 41 -10.56 -4.68 2.10
C VAL A 41 -10.82 -4.94 3.56
N HIS A 42 -11.79 -4.23 4.13
CA HIS A 42 -12.30 -4.52 5.46
C HIS A 42 -13.79 -4.77 5.43
N ILE A 43 -14.27 -5.61 6.35
CA ILE A 43 -15.67 -5.72 6.75
C ILE A 43 -15.73 -5.58 8.27
N PHE A 44 -16.67 -4.78 8.78
CA PHE A 44 -16.81 -4.33 10.16
C PHE A 44 -15.53 -3.76 10.79
N GLY A 45 -14.66 -3.17 9.95
CA GLY A 45 -13.36 -2.63 10.37
C GLY A 45 -12.23 -3.65 10.47
N ILE A 46 -12.51 -4.94 10.28
CA ILE A 46 -11.51 -6.02 10.28
C ILE A 46 -10.95 -6.18 8.87
N PRO A 47 -9.61 -6.12 8.67
CA PRO A 47 -8.99 -6.36 7.38
C PRO A 47 -9.18 -7.83 6.96
N LEU A 48 -9.81 -8.05 5.82
CA LEU A 48 -10.05 -9.39 5.28
C LEU A 48 -8.89 -9.87 4.44
N PHE A 49 -8.53 -9.10 3.42
CA PHE A 49 -7.44 -9.42 2.52
C PHE A 49 -6.79 -8.15 1.97
N SER A 50 -5.49 -8.26 1.68
CA SER A 50 -4.74 -7.24 0.98
C SER A 50 -5.12 -7.20 -0.51
N ILE A 51 -5.38 -6.00 -1.03
CA ILE A 51 -5.61 -5.76 -2.47
C ILE A 51 -4.28 -5.49 -3.17
N GLY A 52 -3.29 -4.97 -2.45
CA GLY A 52 -1.97 -4.68 -2.98
C GLY A 52 -1.35 -3.42 -2.36
N LYS A 53 -0.28 -2.95 -2.99
CA LYS A 53 0.43 -1.71 -2.63
C LYS A 53 0.52 -0.78 -3.82
N THR A 54 0.58 0.52 -3.54
CA THR A 54 0.78 1.58 -4.52
C THR A 54 1.82 2.56 -4.00
N GLY A 55 2.40 3.37 -4.90
CA GLY A 55 3.32 4.44 -4.53
C GLY A 55 2.80 5.81 -4.95
N LEU A 56 2.94 6.79 -4.05
CA LEU A 56 2.75 8.20 -4.34
C LEU A 56 4.04 8.94 -4.06
N ALA A 57 4.56 9.68 -5.03
CA ALA A 57 5.67 10.59 -4.79
C ALA A 57 5.13 11.94 -4.37
N HIS A 58 5.67 12.51 -3.30
CA HIS A 58 5.28 13.79 -2.76
C HIS A 58 6.53 14.69 -2.67
N CYS A 59 6.45 15.89 -3.25
CA CYS A 59 7.48 16.90 -3.03
C CYS A 59 7.20 17.65 -1.72
N THR A 60 8.12 17.65 -0.77
CA THR A 60 7.92 18.34 0.52
C THR A 60 8.04 19.86 0.40
N TYR A 61 8.57 20.37 -0.72
CA TYR A 61 8.72 21.81 -0.97
C TYR A 61 7.47 22.42 -1.61
N CYS A 62 7.10 21.97 -2.82
CA CYS A 62 5.93 22.52 -3.54
C CYS A 62 4.62 21.77 -3.28
N LYS A 63 4.63 20.70 -2.46
CA LYS A 63 3.48 19.84 -2.14
C LYS A 63 2.86 19.13 -3.35
N GLN A 64 3.57 19.07 -4.48
CA GLN A 64 3.11 18.32 -5.63
C GLN A 64 3.06 16.83 -5.31
N GLN A 65 1.93 16.19 -5.64
CA GLN A 65 1.75 14.75 -5.54
C GLN A 65 1.73 14.13 -6.94
N LEU A 66 2.53 13.11 -7.14
CA LEU A 66 2.61 12.33 -8.37
C LEU A 66 2.18 10.89 -8.08
N SER A 67 1.32 10.36 -8.92
CA SER A 67 0.96 8.93 -8.92
C SER A 67 1.95 8.11 -9.72
N LYS A 68 1.98 6.78 -9.52
CA LYS A 68 2.85 5.84 -10.25
C LYS A 68 2.84 6.03 -11.78
N ILE A 69 1.69 6.40 -12.35
CA ILE A 69 1.51 6.63 -13.80
C ILE A 69 2.20 7.92 -14.26
N GLN A 70 2.32 8.91 -13.37
CA GLN A 70 2.94 10.22 -13.63
C GLN A 70 4.43 10.25 -13.27
N PHE A 71 5.03 9.11 -12.93
CA PHE A 71 6.45 9.08 -12.55
C PHE A 71 7.34 9.28 -13.77
N THR A 72 8.30 10.19 -13.62
CA THR A 72 9.38 10.36 -14.59
C THR A 72 10.26 9.11 -14.63
N PRO A 73 10.96 8.82 -15.74
CA PRO A 73 11.85 7.66 -15.84
C PRO A 73 12.84 7.50 -14.67
N PRO A 74 13.54 8.54 -14.18
CA PRO A 74 14.45 8.38 -13.04
C PRO A 74 13.71 8.11 -11.73
N LEU A 75 12.56 8.75 -11.50
CA LEU A 75 11.73 8.50 -10.31
C LEU A 75 11.15 7.08 -10.30
N ARG A 76 10.77 6.56 -11.48
CA ARG A 76 10.27 5.19 -11.64
C ARG A 76 11.33 4.14 -11.32
N LYS A 77 12.59 4.38 -11.69
CA LYS A 77 13.71 3.48 -11.35
C LYS A 77 13.91 3.40 -9.84
N GLU A 78 13.96 4.54 -9.16
CA GLU A 78 14.07 4.59 -7.69
C GLU A 78 12.87 3.90 -7.03
N TYR A 79 11.65 4.18 -7.51
CA TYR A 79 10.46 3.51 -7.01
C TYR A 79 10.56 1.98 -7.13
N GLN A 80 10.98 1.45 -8.28
CA GLN A 80 11.11 0.00 -8.50
C GLN A 80 12.18 -0.63 -7.62
N ALA A 81 13.29 0.07 -7.35
CA ALA A 81 14.33 -0.40 -6.45
C ALA A 81 13.79 -0.67 -5.05
N PHE A 82 12.98 0.26 -4.52
CA PHE A 82 12.40 0.12 -3.19
C PHE A 82 11.07 -0.66 -3.15
N GLU A 83 10.37 -0.79 -4.28
CA GLU A 83 9.08 -1.49 -4.37
C GLU A 83 9.21 -2.92 -3.87
N ASN A 84 10.30 -3.63 -4.19
CA ASN A 84 10.51 -5.00 -3.73
C ASN A 84 10.77 -5.09 -2.22
N ASP A 85 11.44 -4.10 -1.64
CA ASP A 85 11.74 -4.06 -0.20
C ASP A 85 10.51 -3.73 0.65
N VAL A 86 9.55 -2.98 0.11
CA VAL A 86 8.34 -2.63 0.84
C VAL A 86 7.37 -3.82 0.87
N LYS A 87 7.42 -4.59 1.96
CA LYS A 87 6.51 -5.70 2.20
C LYS A 87 5.12 -5.22 2.64
N ILE A 88 4.09 -5.94 2.21
CA ILE A 88 2.72 -5.75 2.70
C ILE A 88 2.62 -6.43 4.07
N PRO A 89 2.06 -5.77 5.11
CA PRO A 89 1.92 -6.38 6.43
C PRO A 89 1.03 -7.61 6.41
N ILE A 90 1.47 -8.70 7.05
CA ILE A 90 0.72 -9.98 7.13
C ILE A 90 -0.64 -9.79 7.82
N TRP A 91 -0.75 -8.82 8.73
CA TRP A 91 -1.98 -8.47 9.45
C TRP A 91 -3.15 -8.07 8.54
N PHE A 92 -2.90 -7.76 7.25
CA PHE A 92 -3.97 -7.44 6.28
C PHE A 92 -4.87 -8.64 5.95
N ASN A 93 -4.46 -9.87 6.30
CA ASN A 93 -5.17 -11.09 5.96
C ASN A 93 -5.84 -11.77 7.18
N ILE A 94 -6.07 -11.04 8.28
CA ILE A 94 -6.64 -11.62 9.49
C ILE A 94 -8.06 -12.12 9.31
N GLY A 95 -8.89 -11.41 8.55
CA GLY A 95 -10.27 -11.84 8.32
C GLY A 95 -10.33 -13.18 7.59
N VAL A 96 -9.41 -13.46 6.67
CA VAL A 96 -9.31 -14.79 6.04
C VAL A 96 -8.98 -15.87 7.07
N ILE A 97 -8.00 -15.62 7.97
CA ILE A 97 -7.66 -16.56 9.03
C ILE A 97 -8.88 -16.87 9.92
N ILE A 98 -9.62 -15.82 10.32
CA ILE A 98 -10.83 -15.97 11.13
C ILE A 98 -11.89 -16.80 10.40
N ILE A 99 -12.15 -16.51 9.12
CA ILE A 99 -13.13 -17.25 8.31
C ILE A 99 -12.70 -18.72 8.14
N THR A 100 -11.42 -18.98 7.93
CA THR A 100 -10.91 -20.36 7.82
C THR A 100 -11.17 -21.15 9.09
N PHE A 101 -10.86 -20.58 10.26
CA PHE A 101 -11.05 -21.28 11.54
C PHE A 101 -12.51 -21.44 11.95
N LEU A 102 -13.36 -20.43 11.72
CA LEU A 102 -14.74 -20.43 12.18
C LEU A 102 -15.73 -21.09 11.22
N VAL A 103 -15.42 -21.08 9.91
CA VAL A 103 -16.36 -21.54 8.88
C VAL A 103 -15.80 -22.72 8.12
N VAL A 104 -14.60 -22.59 7.55
CA VAL A 104 -14.06 -23.59 6.61
C VAL A 104 -13.70 -24.89 7.33
N ILE A 105 -13.00 -24.83 8.47
CA ILE A 105 -12.59 -26.03 9.22
C ILE A 105 -13.82 -26.81 9.74
N PRO A 106 -14.79 -26.20 10.44
CA PRO A 106 -15.97 -26.94 10.91
C PRO A 106 -16.80 -27.51 9.75
N TRP A 107 -16.93 -26.78 8.65
CA TRP A 107 -17.65 -27.24 7.48
C TRP A 107 -16.98 -28.46 6.82
N LEU A 108 -15.64 -28.45 6.70
CA LEU A 108 -14.88 -29.60 6.20
C LEU A 108 -15.02 -30.83 7.10
N LEU A 109 -14.97 -30.64 8.42
CA LEU A 109 -15.14 -31.73 9.39
C LEU A 109 -16.55 -32.35 9.29
N ALA A 110 -17.58 -31.51 9.13
CA ALA A 110 -18.95 -31.98 8.97
C ALA A 110 -19.20 -32.71 7.65
N LEU A 111 -18.44 -32.39 6.59
CA LEU A 111 -18.54 -33.07 5.29
C LEU A 111 -17.81 -34.43 5.27
N SER A 112 -16.86 -34.63 6.19
CA SER A 112 -16.11 -35.88 6.33
C SER A 112 -16.75 -36.92 7.25
N LEU A 113 -17.88 -36.58 7.89
CA LEU A 113 -18.63 -37.42 8.83
C LEU A 113 -19.92 -37.93 8.17
#